data_AF-A0A9P7EYG1-F1
#
_entry.id   AF-A0A9P7EYG1-F1
#
_cell.length_a   1.000
_cell.length_b   1.000
_cell.length_c   1.000
_cell.angle_alpha   90.00
_cell.angle_beta   90.00
_cell.angle_gamma   90.00
#
_symmetry.space_group_name_H-M   'P 1'
#
loop_
_entity.id
_entity.type
_entity.pdbx_description
1 polymer ?
#
loop_
_entity_poly.entity_id
_entity_poly.type
_entity_poly.pdbx_seq_one_letter_code
_entity_poly.pdbx_strand_id
1 'polypeptide(L)'
;MLSAIESSASDLDSLPDNLVLEETFRKVAKLDPIDFDQCGDVLKFLTEPNPEQESAEFSDVYYGVYSTVEHIIEENDTVPGRSRLSYFKDKHILLVEKFTSIHEVPFLHLDSIFCGFLHGLHRHDSDYSVYATVSRVLTLLYASAVPDLSITMNVITKNRIHEPKVLVVGECAFAQDTDSVLRKIKYEIASHPEVLMVIMVVIEEHQPYRSPGRMSEAWQMLLQDNLSRSSFLSLQGIAAQSLDQPVVVAGHTWCHLASVRFHVWVRGDEPINIDVDNELLARGTLFPKRDMDAVDTMIEKGMVMMRDCLATVCQKVAPGSNICAIRESGVTFCPNWNHLLRNLKRAVDGTAYGRYHSWYKSSS
;
A
#
# COMPACT_ATOMS: atom_id res chain seq x y z
N MET A 1 -3.91 -10.19 -46.35
CA MET A 1 -3.79 -9.06 -45.39
C MET A 1 -4.06 -9.50 -43.95
N LEU A 2 -3.82 -10.77 -43.62
CA LEU A 2 -3.93 -11.38 -42.28
C LEU A 2 -2.72 -12.30 -41.98
N SER A 3 -1.68 -12.30 -42.82
CA SER A 3 -0.50 -13.17 -42.68
C SER A 3 0.80 -12.41 -42.39
N ALA A 4 0.70 -11.12 -42.04
CA ALA A 4 1.86 -10.25 -41.80
C ALA A 4 1.94 -9.74 -40.34
N ILE A 5 1.02 -10.18 -39.47
CA ILE A 5 0.97 -9.79 -38.04
C ILE A 5 1.41 -10.97 -37.14
N GLU A 6 1.33 -12.22 -37.60
CA GLU A 6 1.75 -13.39 -36.81
C GLU A 6 3.27 -13.65 -36.83
N SER A 7 4.04 -12.90 -37.65
CA SER A 7 5.49 -13.08 -37.78
C SER A 7 6.33 -12.29 -36.78
N SER A 8 5.75 -11.39 -35.97
CA SER A 8 6.51 -10.54 -35.04
C SER A 8 6.38 -10.95 -33.57
N ALA A 9 5.58 -11.98 -33.26
CA ALA A 9 5.40 -12.47 -31.89
C ALA A 9 6.54 -13.43 -31.46
N SER A 10 7.24 -14.08 -32.41
CA SER A 10 8.31 -15.03 -32.09
C SER A 10 9.66 -14.40 -31.77
N ASP A 11 9.86 -13.13 -32.14
CA ASP A 11 11.18 -12.50 -32.07
C ASP A 11 11.40 -11.69 -30.77
N LEU A 12 10.31 -11.38 -30.05
CA LEU A 12 10.35 -10.65 -28.77
C LEU A 12 10.82 -11.51 -27.59
N ASP A 13 10.60 -12.82 -27.63
CA ASP A 13 11.01 -13.78 -26.57
C ASP A 13 12.54 -13.99 -26.49
N SER A 14 13.32 -13.36 -27.37
CA SER A 14 14.78 -13.54 -27.48
C SER A 14 15.60 -12.27 -27.28
N LEU A 15 14.95 -11.13 -27.03
CA LEU A 15 15.63 -9.85 -26.84
C LEU A 15 15.99 -9.63 -25.36
N PRO A 16 17.19 -9.10 -25.05
CA PRO A 16 17.51 -8.69 -23.69
C PRO A 16 16.54 -7.59 -23.22
N ASP A 17 16.17 -7.60 -21.94
CA ASP A 17 15.10 -6.77 -21.34
C ASP A 17 15.11 -5.28 -21.74
N ASN A 18 16.31 -4.71 -21.95
CA ASN A 18 16.48 -3.31 -22.38
C ASN A 18 15.94 -3.03 -23.80
N LEU A 19 15.99 -4.01 -24.71
CA LEU A 19 15.48 -3.86 -26.09
C LEU A 19 13.95 -4.03 -26.15
N VAL A 20 13.37 -4.82 -25.26
CA VAL A 20 11.91 -4.96 -25.11
C VAL A 20 11.29 -3.64 -24.64
N LEU A 21 11.93 -2.98 -23.66
CA LEU A 21 11.53 -1.64 -23.22
C LEU A 21 11.57 -0.63 -24.39
N GLU A 22 12.67 -0.56 -25.14
CA GLU A 22 12.80 0.34 -26.31
C GLU A 22 11.74 0.11 -27.40
N GLU A 23 11.36 -1.14 -27.66
CA GLU A 23 10.37 -1.46 -28.68
C GLU A 23 8.94 -1.13 -28.22
N THR A 24 8.63 -1.35 -26.95
CA THR A 24 7.39 -0.89 -26.31
C THR A 24 7.32 0.64 -26.33
N PHE A 25 8.41 1.33 -26.04
CA PHE A 25 8.52 2.80 -26.16
C PHE A 25 8.16 3.31 -27.56
N ARG A 26 8.61 2.65 -28.64
CA ARG A 26 8.27 3.05 -30.02
C ARG A 26 6.80 2.85 -30.37
N LYS A 27 6.11 1.89 -29.75
CA LYS A 27 4.69 1.62 -30.01
C LYS A 27 3.80 2.68 -29.36
N VAL A 28 4.15 3.16 -28.17
CA VAL A 28 3.39 4.19 -27.43
C VAL A 28 3.62 5.61 -27.98
N ALA A 29 4.76 5.88 -28.63
CA ALA A 29 5.16 7.17 -29.21
C ALA A 29 4.23 7.79 -30.27
N LYS A 30 3.12 7.15 -30.64
CA LYS A 30 2.19 7.65 -31.66
C LYS A 30 1.08 8.57 -31.13
N LEU A 31 1.01 8.85 -29.82
CA LEU A 31 -0.19 9.44 -29.21
C LEU A 31 -0.04 10.84 -28.57
N ASP A 32 1.16 11.37 -28.32
CA ASP A 32 1.39 12.78 -27.91
C ASP A 32 2.91 13.05 -27.85
N PRO A 33 3.39 14.31 -27.73
CA PRO A 33 4.78 14.59 -27.40
C PRO A 33 5.06 14.14 -25.96
N ILE A 34 5.40 12.86 -25.80
CA ILE A 34 5.79 12.25 -24.53
C ILE A 34 7.22 12.67 -24.19
N ASP A 35 7.45 13.12 -22.95
CA ASP A 35 8.80 13.31 -22.42
C ASP A 35 9.39 11.92 -22.08
N PHE A 36 10.12 11.36 -23.05
CA PHE A 36 10.70 10.03 -22.95
C PHE A 36 11.81 9.95 -21.91
N ASP A 37 12.49 11.06 -21.62
CA ASP A 37 13.55 11.09 -20.60
C ASP A 37 12.91 10.89 -19.22
N GLN A 38 11.78 11.56 -18.96
CA GLN A 38 11.04 11.41 -17.70
C GLN A 38 10.39 10.01 -17.56
N CYS A 39 9.85 9.43 -18.63
CA CYS A 39 9.42 8.03 -18.61
C CYS A 39 10.60 7.08 -18.28
N GLY A 40 11.76 7.34 -18.88
CA GLY A 40 12.98 6.57 -18.66
C GLY A 40 13.44 6.58 -17.20
N ASP A 41 13.39 7.74 -16.55
CA ASP A 41 13.75 7.88 -15.14
C ASP A 41 12.81 7.09 -14.21
N VAL A 42 11.51 7.14 -14.46
CA VAL A 42 10.51 6.38 -13.68
C VAL A 42 10.72 4.87 -13.86
N LEU A 43 10.87 4.41 -15.11
CA LEU A 43 11.10 2.99 -15.40
C LEU A 43 12.46 2.51 -14.85
N LYS A 44 13.49 3.36 -14.87
CA LYS A 44 14.78 3.04 -14.27
C LYS A 44 14.65 2.81 -12.76
N PHE A 45 13.86 3.63 -12.06
CA PHE A 45 13.58 3.41 -10.64
C PHE A 45 12.81 2.10 -10.42
N LEU A 46 11.78 1.84 -11.22
CA LEU A 46 10.96 0.63 -11.13
C LEU A 46 11.76 -0.66 -11.39
N THR A 47 12.68 -0.61 -12.35
CA THR A 47 13.52 -1.74 -12.77
C THR A 47 14.86 -1.83 -12.05
N GLU A 48 15.18 -0.88 -11.14
CA GLU A 48 16.44 -0.89 -10.40
C GLU A 48 16.59 -2.23 -9.64
N PRO A 49 17.62 -3.03 -9.96
CA PRO A 49 17.72 -4.42 -9.51
C PRO A 49 18.04 -4.54 -8.01
N ASN A 50 18.61 -3.50 -7.41
CA ASN A 50 18.92 -3.44 -5.98
C ASN A 50 18.57 -2.04 -5.44
N PRO A 51 17.27 -1.77 -5.24
CA PRO A 51 16.85 -0.47 -4.79
C PRO A 51 17.22 -0.29 -3.31
N GLU A 52 17.98 0.77 -3.02
CA GLU A 52 18.16 1.24 -1.65
C GLU A 52 17.00 2.15 -1.19
N GLN A 53 16.16 2.56 -2.15
CA GLN A 53 14.95 3.35 -1.93
C GLN A 53 13.72 2.55 -2.31
N GLU A 54 12.77 2.43 -1.38
CA GLU A 54 11.50 1.73 -1.59
C GLU A 54 10.42 2.68 -2.14
N SER A 55 10.72 3.97 -2.27
CA SER A 55 9.81 4.97 -2.81
C SER A 55 10.56 6.09 -3.51
N ALA A 56 9.89 6.72 -4.49
CA ALA A 56 10.38 7.91 -5.17
C ALA A 56 9.22 8.84 -5.55
N GLU A 57 9.51 10.14 -5.54
CA GLU A 57 8.61 11.19 -6.00
C GLU A 57 9.19 11.85 -7.25
N PHE A 58 8.42 11.84 -8.33
CA PHE A 58 8.76 12.48 -9.60
C PHE A 58 7.86 13.69 -9.78
N SER A 59 8.47 14.88 -9.90
CA SER A 59 7.76 16.14 -10.16
C SER A 59 7.68 16.43 -11.65
N ASP A 60 6.77 17.34 -12.02
CA ASP A 60 6.51 17.75 -13.40
C ASP A 60 6.13 16.60 -14.35
N VAL A 61 5.55 15.52 -13.81
CA VAL A 61 5.06 14.38 -14.57
C VAL A 61 3.69 14.73 -15.14
N TYR A 62 3.56 14.73 -16.48
CA TYR A 62 2.28 14.94 -17.14
C TYR A 62 1.53 13.63 -17.34
N TYR A 63 0.21 13.73 -17.57
CA TYR A 63 -0.67 12.56 -17.68
C TYR A 63 -0.21 11.56 -18.74
N GLY A 64 0.32 12.04 -19.87
CA GLY A 64 0.85 11.15 -20.93
C GLY A 64 2.04 10.29 -20.49
N VAL A 65 2.91 10.82 -19.62
CA VAL A 65 4.02 10.05 -19.01
C VAL A 65 3.47 9.03 -18.03
N TYR A 66 2.60 9.45 -17.11
CA TYR A 66 1.95 8.55 -16.16
C TYR A 66 1.22 7.38 -16.86
N SER A 67 0.35 7.68 -17.83
CA SER A 67 -0.41 6.66 -18.55
C SER A 67 0.49 5.70 -19.34
N THR A 68 1.62 6.21 -19.86
CA THR A 68 2.61 5.37 -20.56
C THR A 68 3.31 4.42 -19.58
N VAL A 69 3.76 4.93 -18.43
CA VAL A 69 4.39 4.11 -17.39
C VAL A 69 3.40 3.06 -16.88
N GLU A 70 2.18 3.45 -16.54
CA GLU A 70 1.12 2.55 -16.08
C GLU A 70 0.88 1.42 -17.10
N HIS A 71 0.70 1.77 -18.37
CA HIS A 71 0.52 0.80 -19.44
C HIS A 71 1.72 -0.16 -19.59
N ILE A 72 2.96 0.33 -19.48
CA ILE A 72 4.15 -0.52 -19.53
C ILE A 72 4.18 -1.49 -18.34
N ILE A 73 3.80 -1.05 -17.14
CA ILE A 73 3.74 -1.93 -15.97
C ILE A 73 2.66 -3.00 -16.15
N GLU A 74 1.51 -2.66 -16.73
CA GLU A 74 0.41 -3.60 -16.98
C GLU A 74 0.73 -4.64 -18.07
N GLU A 75 1.44 -4.25 -19.13
CA GLU A 75 1.74 -5.13 -20.26
C GLU A 75 3.03 -5.93 -20.13
N ASN A 76 3.92 -5.58 -19.20
CA ASN A 76 5.29 -6.10 -19.18
C ASN A 76 5.66 -6.81 -17.87
N ASP A 77 5.86 -8.13 -17.96
CA ASP A 77 6.31 -8.98 -16.85
C ASP A 77 7.74 -8.64 -16.37
N THR A 78 8.51 -7.85 -17.12
CA THR A 78 9.87 -7.41 -16.73
C THR A 78 9.87 -6.36 -15.63
N VAL A 79 8.78 -5.59 -15.45
CA VAL A 79 8.66 -4.73 -14.29
C VAL A 79 8.28 -5.63 -13.11
N PRO A 80 9.08 -5.69 -12.03
CA PRO A 80 8.77 -6.52 -10.88
C PRO A 80 7.38 -6.16 -10.35
N GLY A 81 6.42 -7.05 -10.62
CA GLY A 81 5.00 -6.82 -10.36
C GLY A 81 4.76 -6.67 -8.87
N ARG A 82 4.82 -5.41 -8.40
CA ARG A 82 4.54 -4.94 -7.03
C ARG A 82 4.93 -3.46 -6.83
N SER A 83 4.83 -2.63 -7.85
CA SER A 83 4.96 -1.17 -7.64
C SER A 83 3.59 -0.52 -7.70
N ARG A 84 3.33 0.43 -6.81
CA ARG A 84 2.13 1.24 -6.82
C ARG A 84 2.47 2.62 -7.37
N LEU A 85 1.59 3.10 -8.24
CA LEU A 85 1.65 4.45 -8.78
C LEU A 85 0.53 5.29 -8.14
N SER A 86 0.86 6.51 -7.71
CA SER A 86 -0.12 7.53 -7.32
C SER A 86 0.19 8.82 -8.08
N TYR A 87 -0.73 9.28 -8.91
CA TYR A 87 -0.55 10.42 -9.80
C TYR A 87 -1.43 11.62 -9.41
N PHE A 88 -0.81 12.66 -8.86
CA PHE A 88 -1.49 13.90 -8.48
C PHE A 88 -1.55 14.87 -9.67
N LYS A 89 -2.62 14.76 -10.48
CA LYS A 89 -2.79 15.53 -11.71
C LYS A 89 -2.61 17.05 -11.53
N ASP A 90 -3.16 17.62 -10.47
CA ASP A 90 -3.12 19.07 -10.23
C ASP A 90 -1.71 19.60 -9.89
N LYS A 91 -0.83 18.70 -9.44
CA LYS A 91 0.56 19.03 -9.06
C LYS A 91 1.58 18.49 -10.03
N HIS A 92 1.17 17.69 -11.02
CA HIS A 92 2.07 16.95 -11.90
C HIS A 92 3.09 16.12 -11.10
N ILE A 93 2.64 15.42 -10.06
CA ILE A 93 3.50 14.58 -9.22
C ILE A 93 3.12 13.11 -9.41
N LEU A 94 4.10 12.26 -9.66
CA LEU A 94 3.98 10.81 -9.62
C LEU A 94 4.75 10.27 -8.42
N LEU A 95 4.05 9.64 -7.48
CA LEU A 95 4.65 8.82 -6.44
C LEU A 95 4.72 7.36 -6.90
N VAL A 96 5.89 6.77 -6.72
CA VAL A 96 6.15 5.35 -7.00
C VAL A 96 6.56 4.67 -5.69
N GLU A 97 5.88 3.59 -5.34
CA GLU A 97 6.06 2.87 -4.07
C GLU A 97 6.31 1.38 -4.36
N LYS A 98 7.37 0.79 -3.82
CA LYS A 98 7.66 -0.65 -3.91
C LYS A 98 7.04 -1.38 -2.72
N PHE A 99 6.32 -2.48 -2.97
CA PHE A 99 5.76 -3.27 -1.88
C PHE A 99 6.85 -4.03 -1.13
N THR A 100 7.04 -3.71 0.15
CA THR A 100 7.81 -4.54 1.08
C THR A 100 6.87 -5.32 1.99
N SER A 101 7.34 -6.46 2.50
CA SER A 101 6.54 -7.25 3.45
C SER A 101 6.16 -6.46 4.69
N ILE A 102 7.06 -5.61 5.19
CA ILE A 102 6.83 -4.80 6.40
C ILE A 102 5.66 -3.82 6.19
N HIS A 103 5.62 -3.15 5.04
CA HIS A 103 4.60 -2.18 4.68
C HIS A 103 3.18 -2.78 4.65
N GLU A 104 3.03 -4.02 4.22
CA GLU A 104 1.70 -4.65 4.07
C GLU A 104 1.09 -5.15 5.39
N VAL A 105 1.93 -5.52 6.35
CA VAL A 105 1.50 -6.25 7.56
C VAL A 105 0.46 -5.50 8.42
N PRO A 106 0.57 -4.18 8.67
CA PRO A 106 -0.43 -3.46 9.46
C PRO A 106 -1.84 -3.57 8.85
N PHE A 107 -1.97 -3.37 7.55
CA PHE A 107 -3.28 -3.41 6.90
C PHE A 107 -3.77 -4.81 6.60
N LEU A 108 -2.90 -5.80 6.43
CA LEU A 108 -3.30 -7.21 6.46
C LEU A 108 -3.95 -7.59 7.81
N HIS A 109 -3.44 -7.04 8.92
CA HIS A 109 -4.02 -7.27 10.23
C HIS A 109 -5.39 -6.60 10.37
N LEU A 110 -5.48 -5.32 10.00
CA LEU A 110 -6.72 -4.55 10.08
C LEU A 110 -7.80 -5.05 9.12
N ASP A 111 -7.41 -5.53 7.93
CA ASP A 111 -8.33 -6.11 6.93
C ASP A 111 -9.18 -7.24 7.53
N SER A 112 -8.56 -8.17 8.25
CA SER A 112 -9.29 -9.27 8.89
C SER A 112 -10.33 -8.80 9.92
N ILE A 113 -10.01 -7.73 10.65
CA ILE A 113 -10.89 -7.15 11.68
C ILE A 113 -12.05 -6.43 11.00
N PHE A 114 -11.77 -5.59 10.01
CA PHE A 114 -12.79 -4.85 9.28
C PHE A 114 -13.69 -5.79 8.46
N CYS A 115 -13.15 -6.81 7.80
CA CYS A 115 -13.95 -7.80 7.10
C CYS A 115 -14.93 -8.51 8.04
N GLY A 116 -14.47 -8.96 9.20
CA GLY A 116 -15.32 -9.58 10.22
C GLY A 116 -16.42 -8.65 10.72
N PHE A 117 -16.08 -7.38 11.00
CA PHE A 117 -17.01 -6.34 11.40
C PHE A 117 -18.07 -6.06 10.32
N LEU A 118 -17.65 -5.84 9.07
CA LEU A 118 -18.53 -5.43 7.98
C LEU A 118 -19.48 -6.54 7.55
N HIS A 119 -19.06 -7.80 7.63
CA HIS A 119 -19.90 -8.95 7.27
C HIS A 119 -21.21 -8.97 8.05
N GLY A 120 -21.20 -8.58 9.33
CA GLY A 120 -22.40 -8.50 10.16
C GLY A 120 -23.34 -7.32 9.82
N LEU A 121 -22.87 -6.36 9.03
CA LEU A 121 -23.61 -5.13 8.71
C LEU A 121 -24.25 -5.13 7.33
N HIS A 122 -23.81 -6.03 6.44
CA HIS A 122 -24.34 -6.13 5.08
C HIS A 122 -25.85 -6.39 5.08
N ARG A 123 -26.56 -5.73 4.16
CA ARG A 123 -28.00 -5.91 3.95
C ARG A 123 -28.28 -6.19 2.50
N HIS A 124 -29.00 -7.28 2.30
CA HIS A 124 -29.48 -7.70 0.99
C HIS A 124 -30.97 -7.99 1.12
N ASP A 125 -31.75 -7.29 0.32
CA ASP A 125 -33.16 -7.54 0.09
C ASP A 125 -33.36 -7.75 -1.42
N SER A 126 -34.54 -8.24 -1.80
CA SER A 126 -34.99 -8.35 -3.18
C SER A 126 -34.93 -7.04 -3.98
N ASP A 127 -35.09 -5.90 -3.32
CA ASP A 127 -35.16 -4.59 -3.99
C ASP A 127 -33.92 -3.69 -3.77
N TYR A 128 -33.04 -4.02 -2.82
CA TYR A 128 -31.82 -3.26 -2.56
C TYR A 128 -30.71 -4.07 -1.88
N SER A 129 -29.48 -3.58 -2.01
CA SER A 129 -28.28 -4.12 -1.37
C SER A 129 -27.41 -2.97 -0.88
N VAL A 130 -27.07 -2.97 0.41
CA VAL A 130 -26.15 -2.01 1.03
C VAL A 130 -25.09 -2.80 1.76
N TYR A 131 -23.83 -2.63 1.35
CA TYR A 131 -22.71 -3.36 1.91
C TYR A 131 -21.44 -2.51 1.81
N ALA A 132 -20.46 -2.80 2.64
CA ALA A 132 -19.14 -2.18 2.54
C ALA A 132 -18.06 -3.24 2.37
N THR A 133 -17.06 -2.94 1.56
CA THR A 133 -15.97 -3.85 1.22
C THR A 133 -14.64 -3.21 1.59
N VAL A 134 -13.75 -4.01 2.16
CA VAL A 134 -12.35 -3.63 2.33
C VAL A 134 -11.64 -3.84 0.99
N SER A 135 -10.78 -2.90 0.58
CA SER A 135 -9.99 -3.00 -0.63
C SER A 135 -8.58 -2.49 -0.37
N ARG A 136 -7.58 -3.28 -0.79
CA ARG A 136 -6.13 -2.97 -0.67
C ARG A 136 -5.50 -2.51 -1.99
N VAL A 137 -6.30 -2.55 -3.05
CA VAL A 137 -6.03 -1.97 -4.36
C VAL A 137 -7.30 -1.23 -4.71
N LEU A 138 -7.28 0.09 -4.60
CA LEU A 138 -8.42 0.89 -5.03
C LEU A 138 -8.33 1.04 -6.55
N THR A 139 -8.90 0.09 -7.29
CA THR A 139 -9.13 0.28 -8.74
C THR A 139 -10.43 1.06 -8.92
N LEU A 140 -10.52 2.26 -8.34
CA LEU A 140 -11.52 3.22 -8.82
C LEU A 140 -10.93 3.84 -10.07
N LEU A 141 -11.69 3.79 -11.17
CA LEU A 141 -11.32 4.29 -12.51
C LEU A 141 -10.97 5.80 -12.56
N TYR A 142 -10.94 6.49 -11.42
CA TYR A 142 -10.75 7.93 -11.29
C TYR A 142 -9.92 8.34 -10.06
N ALA A 143 -9.41 7.39 -9.27
CA ALA A 143 -8.63 7.74 -8.10
C ALA A 143 -7.23 8.20 -8.52
N SER A 144 -6.86 9.41 -8.14
CA SER A 144 -5.54 9.98 -8.45
C SER A 144 -4.46 9.45 -7.50
N ALA A 145 -4.84 8.95 -6.33
CA ALA A 145 -3.96 8.21 -5.43
C ALA A 145 -4.59 6.86 -5.10
N VAL A 146 -3.75 5.87 -4.79
CA VAL A 146 -4.22 4.51 -4.47
C VAL A 146 -3.87 4.24 -3.01
N PRO A 147 -4.85 4.23 -2.08
CA PRO A 147 -4.56 3.96 -0.69
C PRO A 147 -4.19 2.50 -0.42
N ASP A 148 -3.45 2.29 0.66
CA ASP A 148 -3.11 0.94 1.14
C ASP A 148 -4.28 0.13 1.66
N LEU A 149 -5.23 0.86 2.25
CA LEU A 149 -6.47 0.33 2.75
C LEU A 149 -7.57 1.32 2.39
N SER A 150 -8.68 0.80 1.92
CA SER A 150 -9.90 1.55 1.76
C SER A 150 -11.08 0.71 2.20
N ILE A 151 -12.10 1.38 2.74
CA ILE A 151 -13.39 0.74 2.97
C ILE A 151 -14.42 1.52 2.19
N THR A 152 -15.05 0.87 1.22
CA THR A 152 -15.98 1.49 0.30
C THR A 152 -17.37 0.92 0.52
N MET A 153 -18.35 1.80 0.71
CA MET A 153 -19.76 1.46 0.81
C MET A 153 -20.41 1.48 -0.57
N ASN A 154 -21.05 0.38 -0.92
CA ASN A 154 -21.78 0.17 -2.16
C ASN A 154 -23.28 0.14 -1.87
N VAL A 155 -24.04 0.80 -2.73
CA VAL A 155 -25.51 0.84 -2.66
C VAL A 155 -26.07 0.48 -4.02
N ILE A 156 -26.82 -0.61 -4.06
CA ILE A 156 -27.51 -1.09 -5.25
C ILE A 156 -29.01 -1.08 -4.93
N THR A 157 -29.80 -0.52 -5.82
CA THR A 157 -31.25 -0.62 -5.81
C THR A 157 -31.70 -1.30 -7.09
N LYS A 158 -32.93 -1.81 -7.12
CA LYS A 158 -33.51 -2.53 -8.26
C LYS A 158 -33.20 -1.93 -9.63
N ASN A 159 -33.16 -0.60 -9.73
CA ASN A 159 -33.03 0.12 -11.00
C ASN A 159 -31.73 0.92 -11.12
N ARG A 160 -30.86 0.94 -10.09
CA ARG A 160 -29.70 1.83 -10.06
C ARG A 160 -28.58 1.32 -9.16
N ILE A 161 -27.36 1.34 -9.70
CA ILE A 161 -26.12 1.29 -8.92
C ILE A 161 -25.76 2.74 -8.56
N HIS A 162 -25.62 3.01 -7.27
CA HIS A 162 -25.19 4.32 -6.80
C HIS A 162 -23.66 4.40 -6.82
N GLU A 163 -23.16 5.62 -6.90
CA GLU A 163 -21.74 5.88 -6.74
C GLU A 163 -21.26 5.37 -5.37
N PRO A 164 -20.17 4.58 -5.34
CA PRO A 164 -19.60 4.10 -4.08
C PRO A 164 -19.11 5.26 -3.22
N LYS A 165 -19.16 5.09 -1.89
CA LYS A 165 -18.68 6.08 -0.93
C LYS A 165 -17.47 5.56 -0.18
N VAL A 166 -16.40 6.33 -0.10
CA VAL A 166 -15.19 5.94 0.64
C VAL A 166 -15.38 6.30 2.11
N LEU A 167 -15.48 5.29 2.97
CA LEU A 167 -15.69 5.48 4.41
C LEU A 167 -14.38 5.55 5.19
N VAL A 168 -13.36 4.80 4.75
CA VAL A 168 -12.05 4.73 5.42
C VAL A 168 -10.95 4.81 4.38
N VAL A 169 -9.90 5.55 4.72
CA VAL A 169 -8.63 5.60 3.99
C VAL A 169 -7.50 5.19 4.93
N GLY A 170 -6.60 4.33 4.49
CA GLY A 170 -5.43 3.94 5.24
C GLY A 170 -4.16 4.00 4.38
N GLU A 171 -3.08 4.49 4.97
CA GLU A 171 -1.75 4.60 4.34
C GLU A 171 -0.65 4.15 5.31
N CYS A 172 0.37 3.46 4.78
CA CYS A 172 1.50 2.97 5.55
C CYS A 172 2.79 3.61 5.03
N ALA A 173 3.37 4.51 5.80
CA ALA A 173 4.69 5.04 5.51
C ALA A 173 5.77 4.04 5.94
N PHE A 174 6.47 3.41 4.98
CA PHE A 174 7.71 2.66 5.23
C PHE A 174 8.78 3.06 4.22
N ALA A 175 9.94 3.52 4.71
CA ALA A 175 11.00 4.08 3.86
C ALA A 175 10.47 5.19 2.92
N GLN A 176 9.51 5.96 3.42
CA GLN A 176 8.83 7.06 2.76
C GLN A 176 8.92 8.32 3.60
N ASP A 177 8.96 9.46 2.94
CA ASP A 177 8.79 10.74 3.60
C ASP A 177 7.36 10.90 4.13
N THR A 178 7.23 11.32 5.39
CA THR A 178 5.91 11.44 6.03
C THR A 178 5.07 12.55 5.39
N ASP A 179 5.69 13.61 4.86
CA ASP A 179 4.93 14.71 4.23
C ASP A 179 4.35 14.26 2.89
N SER A 180 5.05 13.40 2.13
CA SER A 180 4.50 12.78 0.91
C SER A 180 3.28 11.90 1.22
N VAL A 181 3.32 11.11 2.30
CA VAL A 181 2.16 10.31 2.75
C VAL A 181 1.01 11.19 3.24
N LEU A 182 1.28 12.21 4.04
CA LEU A 182 0.25 13.15 4.48
C LEU A 182 -0.38 13.89 3.30
N ARG A 183 0.39 14.24 2.28
CA ARG A 183 -0.12 14.85 1.04
C ARG A 183 -1.06 13.92 0.29
N LYS A 184 -0.72 12.63 0.21
CA LYS A 184 -1.57 11.58 -0.38
C LYS A 184 -2.91 11.50 0.36
N ILE A 185 -2.87 11.41 1.70
CA ILE A 185 -4.07 11.40 2.55
C ILE A 185 -4.93 12.65 2.35
N LYS A 186 -4.32 13.85 2.29
CA LYS A 186 -5.07 15.10 2.04
C LYS A 186 -5.80 15.08 0.71
N TYR A 187 -5.15 14.53 -0.32
CA TYR A 187 -5.78 14.41 -1.63
C TYR A 187 -6.98 13.47 -1.57
N GLU A 188 -6.83 12.30 -0.93
CA GLU A 188 -7.93 11.35 -0.73
C GLU A 188 -9.12 11.95 0.02
N ILE A 189 -8.87 12.71 1.09
CA ILE A 189 -9.94 13.38 1.85
C ILE A 189 -10.62 14.48 1.00
N ALA A 190 -9.85 15.22 0.21
CA ALA A 190 -10.39 16.26 -0.66
C ALA A 190 -11.26 15.65 -1.78
N SER A 191 -10.87 14.49 -2.32
CA SER A 191 -11.66 13.73 -3.30
C SER A 191 -12.88 13.05 -2.69
N HIS A 192 -12.80 12.67 -1.41
CA HIS A 192 -13.84 11.93 -0.69
C HIS A 192 -14.18 12.61 0.65
N PRO A 193 -14.88 13.76 0.64
CA PRO A 193 -15.19 14.50 1.86
C PRO A 193 -16.13 13.73 2.80
N GLU A 194 -16.72 12.62 2.37
CA GLU A 194 -17.53 11.70 3.18
C GLU A 194 -16.74 10.75 4.09
N VAL A 195 -15.40 10.66 3.94
CA VAL A 195 -14.53 9.80 4.76
C VAL A 195 -14.80 10.00 6.26
N LEU A 196 -14.96 8.88 6.96
CA LEU A 196 -15.30 8.83 8.39
C LEU A 196 -14.08 8.58 9.27
N MET A 197 -13.07 7.90 8.73
CA MET A 197 -11.85 7.56 9.46
C MET A 197 -10.64 7.50 8.53
N VAL A 198 -9.50 7.98 9.02
CA VAL A 198 -8.19 7.87 8.36
C VAL A 198 -7.24 7.14 9.30
N ILE A 199 -6.47 6.18 8.77
CA ILE A 199 -5.46 5.43 9.51
C ILE A 199 -4.11 5.57 8.81
N MET A 200 -3.18 6.29 9.43
CA MET A 200 -1.79 6.34 8.96
C MET A 200 -0.91 5.50 9.87
N VAL A 201 -0.13 4.60 9.29
CA VAL A 201 0.88 3.81 10.00
C VAL A 201 2.26 4.30 9.57
N VAL A 202 3.11 4.66 10.53
CA VAL A 202 4.49 5.08 10.25
C VAL A 202 5.43 4.02 10.78
N ILE A 203 6.24 3.47 9.88
CA ILE A 203 7.22 2.44 10.16
C ILE A 203 8.61 3.00 9.84
N GLU A 204 9.43 3.09 10.87
CA GLU A 204 10.79 3.64 10.76
C GLU A 204 11.82 2.55 10.99
N GLU A 205 12.90 2.60 10.21
CA GLU A 205 14.12 1.85 10.48
C GLU A 205 15.11 2.71 11.27
N HIS A 206 15.98 2.08 12.06
CA HIS A 206 17.04 2.78 12.79
C HIS A 206 18.00 3.49 11.83
N GLN A 207 18.25 2.86 10.68
CA GLN A 207 19.00 3.45 9.58
C GLN A 207 18.36 2.98 8.27
N PRO A 208 18.26 3.84 7.25
CA PRO A 208 17.89 3.41 5.91
C PRO A 208 18.84 2.31 5.43
N TYR A 209 18.28 1.32 4.73
CA TYR A 209 19.08 0.25 4.15
C TYR A 209 20.12 0.79 3.16
N ARG A 210 21.29 0.18 3.21
CA ARG A 210 22.37 0.36 2.24
C ARG A 210 22.91 -1.01 1.89
N SER A 211 23.25 -1.20 0.63
CA SER A 211 23.79 -2.45 0.13
C SER A 211 25.14 -2.76 0.77
N PRO A 212 25.54 -4.05 0.86
CA PRO A 212 26.88 -4.42 1.25
C PRO A 212 27.94 -3.68 0.42
N GLY A 213 28.91 -3.06 1.10
CA GLY A 213 30.04 -2.43 0.42
C GLY A 213 30.90 -3.47 -0.30
N ARG A 214 31.45 -3.12 -1.46
CA ARG A 214 32.37 -4.00 -2.21
C ARG A 214 33.50 -4.46 -1.30
N MET A 215 33.83 -5.76 -1.38
CA MET A 215 34.87 -6.41 -0.57
C MET A 215 34.59 -6.45 0.95
N SER A 216 33.40 -6.05 1.41
CA SER A 216 32.98 -6.34 2.79
C SER A 216 32.83 -7.85 3.01
N GLU A 217 32.80 -8.28 4.27
CA GLU A 217 32.55 -9.68 4.64
C GLU A 217 31.25 -10.21 4.01
N ALA A 218 30.15 -9.46 4.15
CA ALA A 218 28.88 -9.78 3.50
C ALA A 218 29.00 -9.89 1.98
N TRP A 219 29.73 -8.98 1.33
CA TRP A 219 29.95 -9.05 -0.13
C TRP A 219 30.67 -10.34 -0.52
N GLN A 220 31.77 -10.66 0.16
CA GLN A 220 32.59 -11.83 -0.19
C GLN A 220 31.90 -13.15 0.13
N MET A 221 31.18 -13.21 1.25
CA MET A 221 30.52 -14.42 1.74
C MET A 221 29.23 -14.72 0.98
N LEU A 222 28.38 -13.70 0.79
CA LEU A 222 27.02 -13.91 0.30
C LEU A 222 26.88 -13.90 -1.23
N LEU A 223 27.93 -13.51 -1.97
CA LEU A 223 28.00 -13.66 -3.43
C LEU A 223 28.42 -15.05 -3.89
N GLN A 224 28.91 -15.92 -2.99
CA GLN A 224 29.35 -17.26 -3.37
C GLN A 224 28.20 -18.11 -3.89
N ASP A 225 27.01 -17.99 -3.27
CA ASP A 225 25.85 -18.79 -3.57
C ASP A 225 24.55 -17.98 -3.45
N ASN A 226 23.57 -18.29 -4.31
CA ASN A 226 22.20 -17.79 -4.16
C ASN A 226 21.49 -18.55 -3.04
N LEU A 227 21.44 -17.97 -1.84
CA LEU A 227 20.88 -18.60 -0.65
C LEU A 227 19.36 -18.55 -0.65
N SER A 228 18.74 -19.67 -0.28
CA SER A 228 17.32 -19.66 0.09
C SER A 228 17.07 -18.79 1.33
N ARG A 229 15.83 -18.34 1.52
CA ARG A 229 15.43 -17.56 2.72
C ARG A 229 15.84 -18.23 4.02
N SER A 230 15.60 -19.53 4.17
CA SER A 230 15.97 -20.26 5.39
C SER A 230 17.47 -20.34 5.57
N SER A 231 18.24 -20.54 4.49
CA SER A 231 19.70 -20.59 4.54
C SER A 231 20.27 -19.24 4.94
N PHE A 232 19.81 -18.16 4.30
CA PHE A 232 20.20 -16.78 4.61
C PHE A 232 19.95 -16.43 6.08
N LEU A 233 18.73 -16.67 6.59
CA LEU A 233 18.38 -16.35 7.98
C LEU A 233 19.11 -17.25 8.99
N SER A 234 19.48 -18.48 8.63
CA SER A 234 20.25 -19.37 9.52
C SER A 234 21.66 -18.85 9.83
N LEU A 235 22.22 -18.00 8.95
CA LEU A 235 23.53 -17.38 9.13
C LEU A 235 23.55 -16.31 10.23
N GLN A 236 22.38 -15.84 10.66
CA GLN A 236 22.26 -14.88 11.76
C GLN A 236 22.61 -15.48 13.13
N GLY A 237 22.66 -16.81 13.24
CA GLY A 237 22.88 -17.51 14.51
C GLY A 237 21.64 -17.48 15.44
N ILE A 238 21.86 -17.70 16.74
CA ILE A 238 20.79 -17.94 17.74
C ILE A 238 20.00 -16.65 18.10
N ALA A 239 20.50 -15.46 17.73
CA ALA A 239 20.24 -14.22 18.48
C ALA A 239 19.02 -13.37 18.08
N ALA A 240 18.41 -13.49 16.91
CA ALA A 240 17.36 -12.54 16.48
C ALA A 240 15.95 -13.12 16.48
N GLN A 241 15.49 -13.55 17.67
CA GLN A 241 14.10 -14.00 17.83
C GLN A 241 13.13 -12.84 18.10
N SER A 242 13.62 -11.69 18.55
CA SER A 242 12.82 -10.53 18.92
C SER A 242 12.88 -9.42 17.86
N LEU A 243 11.88 -8.53 17.89
CA LEU A 243 11.68 -7.48 16.89
C LEU A 243 12.65 -6.30 17.05
N ASP A 244 13.20 -6.11 18.25
CA ASP A 244 14.17 -5.06 18.60
C ASP A 244 15.59 -5.34 18.10
N GLN A 245 15.88 -6.58 17.73
CA GLN A 245 17.19 -6.97 17.24
C GLN A 245 17.27 -6.79 15.71
N PRO A 246 18.35 -6.19 15.19
CA PRO A 246 18.56 -6.04 13.75
C PRO A 246 18.71 -7.41 13.07
N VAL A 247 18.29 -7.49 11.80
CA VAL A 247 18.62 -8.61 10.92
C VAL A 247 20.05 -8.45 10.41
N VAL A 248 21.00 -9.10 11.07
CA VAL A 248 22.43 -9.03 10.73
C VAL A 248 22.90 -10.37 10.18
N VAL A 249 23.43 -10.37 8.97
CA VAL A 249 24.02 -11.56 8.32
C VAL A 249 25.36 -11.16 7.73
N ALA A 250 26.41 -11.95 8.03
CA ALA A 250 27.78 -11.68 7.61
C ALA A 250 28.27 -10.26 7.97
N GLY A 251 27.95 -9.81 9.18
CA GLY A 251 28.31 -8.49 9.71
C GLY A 251 27.53 -7.31 9.10
N HIS A 252 26.59 -7.55 8.19
CA HIS A 252 25.81 -6.51 7.53
C HIS A 252 24.37 -6.46 8.04
N THR A 253 23.88 -5.24 8.31
CA THR A 253 22.50 -5.00 8.77
C THR A 253 21.56 -4.86 7.58
N TRP A 254 20.70 -5.85 7.37
CA TRP A 254 19.77 -5.91 6.25
C TRP A 254 18.44 -5.22 6.54
N CYS A 255 18.01 -5.20 7.80
CA CYS A 255 16.81 -4.49 8.25
C CYS A 255 16.87 -4.31 9.76
N HIS A 256 16.53 -3.12 10.26
CA HIS A 256 16.46 -2.86 11.70
C HIS A 256 15.31 -1.91 12.01
N LEU A 257 14.22 -2.46 12.51
CA LEU A 257 13.03 -1.71 12.85
C LEU A 257 13.28 -0.82 14.08
N ALA A 258 12.98 0.47 13.98
CA ALA A 258 13.07 1.44 15.07
C ALA A 258 11.71 1.71 15.72
N SER A 259 10.67 1.96 14.92
CA SER A 259 9.35 2.29 15.45
C SER A 259 8.22 1.83 14.53
N VAL A 260 7.05 1.58 15.13
CA VAL A 260 5.78 1.41 14.43
C VAL A 260 4.73 2.23 15.17
N ARG A 261 4.27 3.30 14.53
CA ARG A 261 3.36 4.29 15.10
C ARG A 261 2.07 4.34 14.30
N PHE A 262 0.96 4.53 14.98
CA PHE A 262 -0.37 4.68 14.39
C PHE A 262 -0.86 6.10 14.66
N HIS A 263 -1.47 6.71 13.64
CA HIS A 263 -2.19 7.96 13.72
C HIS A 263 -3.59 7.72 13.15
N VAL A 264 -4.62 7.96 13.95
CA VAL A 264 -6.00 7.72 13.56
C VAL A 264 -6.79 9.00 13.72
N TRP A 265 -7.41 9.45 12.64
CA TRP A 265 -8.35 10.55 12.64
C TRP A 265 -9.76 10.03 12.41
N VAL A 266 -10.73 10.59 13.10
CA VAL A 266 -12.15 10.37 12.80
C VAL A 266 -12.83 11.68 12.44
N ARG A 267 -13.94 11.57 11.72
CA ARG A 267 -14.71 12.74 11.32
C ARG A 267 -15.46 13.34 12.52
N GLY A 268 -15.57 14.67 12.53
CA GLY A 268 -16.50 15.41 13.40
C GLY A 268 -17.73 15.84 12.60
N ASP A 269 -18.17 17.08 12.83
CA ASP A 269 -19.23 17.69 12.02
C ASP A 269 -18.71 18.07 10.61
N GLU A 270 -17.46 18.54 10.55
CA GLU A 270 -16.76 18.88 9.30
C GLU A 270 -15.96 17.69 8.75
N PRO A 271 -15.59 17.71 7.45
CA PRO A 271 -14.63 16.76 6.88
C PRO A 271 -13.33 16.67 7.70
N ILE A 272 -12.68 15.51 7.67
CA ILE A 272 -11.42 15.30 8.41
C ILE A 272 -10.38 16.33 7.99
N ASN A 273 -9.75 16.97 8.97
CA ASN A 273 -8.61 17.84 8.76
C ASN A 273 -7.40 17.28 9.51
N ILE A 274 -6.45 16.70 8.77
CA ILE A 274 -5.28 16.04 9.36
C ILE A 274 -4.19 17.03 9.85
N ASP A 275 -4.32 18.32 9.52
CA ASP A 275 -3.40 19.38 9.96
C ASP A 275 -3.72 19.91 11.36
N VAL A 276 -4.87 19.52 11.93
CA VAL A 276 -5.33 19.99 13.23
C VAL A 276 -5.19 18.88 14.26
N ASP A 277 -4.44 19.17 15.33
CA ASP A 277 -4.34 18.30 16.49
C ASP A 277 -5.49 18.60 17.45
N ASN A 278 -6.46 17.69 17.52
CA ASN A 278 -7.65 17.83 18.36
C ASN A 278 -8.12 16.48 18.91
N GLU A 279 -9.24 16.47 19.63
CA GLU A 279 -9.83 15.26 20.22
C GLU A 279 -10.31 14.19 19.21
N LEU A 280 -10.26 14.50 17.91
CA LEU A 280 -10.60 13.57 16.82
C LEU A 280 -9.34 12.88 16.25
N LEU A 281 -8.17 13.11 16.85
CA LEU A 281 -6.90 12.46 16.53
C LEU A 281 -6.43 11.61 17.71
N ALA A 282 -6.06 10.36 17.43
CA ALA A 282 -5.32 9.52 18.36
C ALA A 282 -3.96 9.14 17.77
N ARG A 283 -2.94 9.11 18.63
CA ARG A 283 -1.61 8.60 18.30
C ARG A 283 -1.29 7.44 19.23
N GLY A 284 -0.67 6.41 18.68
CA GLY A 284 -0.25 5.24 19.43
C GLY A 284 1.07 4.70 18.90
N THR A 285 1.79 3.99 19.76
CA THR A 285 3.03 3.31 19.42
C THR A 285 2.83 1.84 19.63
N LEU A 286 3.01 1.03 18.58
CA LEU A 286 2.97 -0.43 18.70
C LEU A 286 4.35 -0.97 19.11
N PHE A 287 5.41 -0.37 18.56
CA PHE A 287 6.81 -0.71 18.79
C PHE A 287 7.63 0.59 18.84
N PRO A 288 8.62 0.75 19.75
CA PRO A 288 9.22 -0.26 20.63
C PRO A 288 8.46 -0.51 21.94
N LYS A 289 7.72 0.49 22.44
CA LYS A 289 6.91 0.38 23.65
C LYS A 289 5.44 0.50 23.28
N ARG A 290 4.68 -0.55 23.56
CA ARG A 290 3.26 -0.59 23.21
C ARG A 290 2.45 0.40 24.05
N ASP A 291 1.75 1.28 23.37
CA ASP A 291 0.78 2.26 23.85
C ASP A 291 -0.25 2.48 22.74
N MET A 292 -1.36 1.74 22.78
CA MET A 292 -2.35 1.68 21.69
C MET A 292 -3.77 2.00 22.16
N ASP A 293 -3.99 2.25 23.45
CA ASP A 293 -5.34 2.38 24.03
C ASP A 293 -6.15 3.53 23.38
N ALA A 294 -5.48 4.66 23.11
CA ALA A 294 -6.10 5.78 22.41
C ALA A 294 -6.44 5.44 20.94
N VAL A 295 -5.58 4.68 20.27
CA VAL A 295 -5.79 4.21 18.90
C VAL A 295 -6.95 3.21 18.85
N ASP A 296 -7.02 2.28 19.80
CA ASP A 296 -8.10 1.29 19.91
C ASP A 296 -9.45 2.00 20.06
N THR A 297 -9.51 2.97 20.98
CA THR A 297 -10.71 3.79 21.20
C THR A 297 -11.11 4.56 19.94
N MET A 298 -10.15 5.13 19.22
CA MET A 298 -10.42 5.95 18.04
C MET A 298 -10.88 5.11 16.84
N ILE A 299 -10.29 3.93 16.63
CA ILE A 299 -10.74 2.99 15.59
C ILE A 299 -12.15 2.48 15.92
N GLU A 300 -12.43 2.13 17.19
CA GLU A 300 -13.77 1.73 17.61
C GLU A 300 -14.81 2.83 17.34
N LYS A 301 -14.47 4.08 17.65
CA LYS A 301 -15.30 5.24 17.30
C LYS A 301 -15.56 5.34 15.80
N GLY A 302 -14.53 5.19 14.96
CA GLY A 302 -14.68 5.15 13.51
C GLY A 302 -15.57 4.00 13.03
N MET A 303 -15.47 2.82 13.65
CA MET A 303 -16.34 1.67 13.34
C MET A 303 -17.81 1.93 13.72
N VAL A 304 -18.07 2.58 14.85
CA VAL A 304 -19.43 3.03 15.23
C VAL A 304 -19.99 3.98 14.18
N MET A 305 -19.19 4.94 13.70
CA MET A 305 -19.61 5.87 12.66
C MET A 305 -19.93 5.15 11.34
N MET A 306 -19.14 4.14 10.94
CA MET A 306 -19.42 3.32 9.77
C MET A 306 -20.75 2.58 9.89
N ARG A 307 -21.00 1.93 11.04
CA ARG A 307 -22.27 1.24 11.33
C ARG A 307 -23.46 2.20 11.21
N ASP A 308 -23.35 3.37 11.81
CA ASP A 308 -24.43 4.35 11.83
C ASP A 308 -24.68 4.97 10.45
N CYS A 309 -23.62 5.17 9.66
CA CYS A 309 -23.68 5.57 8.26
C CYS A 309 -24.43 4.53 7.42
N LEU A 310 -24.05 3.25 7.52
CA LEU A 310 -24.71 2.14 6.84
C LEU A 310 -26.20 2.05 7.23
N ALA A 311 -26.51 2.11 8.53
CA ALA A 311 -27.89 2.10 9.02
C ALA A 311 -28.72 3.26 8.45
N THR A 312 -28.13 4.46 8.39
CA THR A 312 -28.77 5.65 7.84
C THR A 312 -29.03 5.50 6.34
N VAL A 313 -28.09 4.94 5.59
CA VAL A 313 -28.25 4.69 4.15
C VAL A 313 -29.31 3.63 3.88
N CYS A 314 -29.32 2.52 4.62
CA CYS A 314 -30.39 1.50 4.54
C CYS A 314 -31.77 2.12 4.74
N GLN A 315 -31.93 2.97 5.77
CA GLN A 315 -33.21 3.65 6.03
C GLN A 315 -33.64 4.59 4.90
N LYS A 316 -32.69 5.27 4.26
CA LYS A 316 -32.97 6.19 3.13
C LYS A 316 -33.39 5.43 1.87
N VAL A 317 -32.74 4.30 1.60
CA VAL A 317 -33.01 3.48 0.41
C VAL A 317 -34.29 2.67 0.56
N ALA A 318 -34.59 2.19 1.76
CA ALA A 318 -35.80 1.45 2.08
C ALA A 318 -36.45 1.98 3.38
N PRO A 319 -37.26 3.07 3.27
CA PRO A 319 -37.98 3.63 4.41
C PRO A 319 -38.96 2.60 5.00
N GLY A 320 -38.65 2.09 6.18
CA GLY A 320 -39.45 1.03 6.85
C GLY A 320 -38.71 -0.31 7.00
N SER A 321 -37.50 -0.43 6.43
CA SER A 321 -36.60 -1.55 6.74
C SER A 321 -36.30 -1.61 8.25
N ASN A 322 -36.32 -2.82 8.81
CA ASN A 322 -35.93 -3.02 10.20
C ASN A 322 -34.40 -2.98 10.33
N ILE A 323 -33.87 -1.80 10.64
CA ILE A 323 -32.44 -1.58 10.87
C ILE A 323 -32.01 -1.78 12.34
N CYS A 324 -32.90 -2.24 13.23
CA CYS A 324 -32.57 -2.44 14.64
C CYS A 324 -31.36 -3.37 14.80
N ALA A 325 -31.31 -4.45 14.03
CA ALA A 325 -30.17 -5.39 14.04
C ALA A 325 -28.84 -4.73 13.67
N ILE A 326 -28.83 -3.67 12.86
CA ILE A 326 -27.60 -2.91 12.54
C ILE A 326 -27.25 -2.00 13.70
N ARG A 327 -28.22 -1.23 14.21
CA ARG A 327 -28.00 -0.24 15.27
C ARG A 327 -27.63 -0.87 16.62
N GLU A 328 -28.23 -2.01 16.92
CA GLU A 328 -27.99 -2.81 18.13
C GLU A 328 -26.76 -3.71 17.99
N SER A 329 -26.16 -3.80 16.79
CA SER A 329 -24.88 -4.48 16.61
C SER A 329 -23.84 -3.79 17.48
N GLY A 330 -23.38 -4.51 18.51
CA GLY A 330 -22.26 -4.10 19.33
C GLY A 330 -21.04 -3.93 18.45
N VAL A 331 -20.43 -2.75 18.48
CA VAL A 331 -19.14 -2.52 17.85
C VAL A 331 -18.09 -2.76 18.91
N THR A 332 -17.17 -3.67 18.64
CA THR A 332 -16.03 -3.91 19.53
C THR A 332 -14.80 -4.08 18.68
N PHE A 333 -13.81 -3.22 18.92
CA PHE A 333 -12.51 -3.34 18.30
C PHE A 333 -11.58 -4.15 19.21
N CYS A 334 -11.33 -5.41 18.84
CA CYS A 334 -10.50 -6.35 19.61
C CYS A 334 -9.23 -6.75 18.84
N PRO A 335 -8.28 -5.83 18.61
CA PRO A 335 -7.08 -6.14 17.87
C PRO A 335 -6.18 -7.10 18.64
N ASN A 336 -5.53 -8.02 17.92
CA ASN A 336 -4.48 -8.85 18.49
C ASN A 336 -3.11 -8.22 18.19
N TRP A 337 -2.77 -7.16 18.92
CA TRP A 337 -1.51 -6.43 18.74
C TRP A 337 -0.26 -7.32 18.88
N ASN A 338 -0.32 -8.36 19.73
CA ASN A 338 0.76 -9.35 19.85
C ASN A 338 0.90 -10.22 18.59
N HIS A 339 -0.21 -10.54 17.93
CA HIS A 339 -0.18 -11.21 16.63
C HIS A 339 0.42 -10.29 15.55
N LEU A 340 0.04 -9.01 15.54
CA LEU A 340 0.64 -8.03 14.62
C LEU A 340 2.17 -7.92 14.83
N LEU A 341 2.64 -7.79 16.07
CA LEU A 341 4.09 -7.76 16.39
C LEU A 341 4.83 -9.01 15.90
N ARG A 342 4.24 -10.21 16.04
CA ARG A 342 4.83 -11.46 15.52
C ARG A 342 4.89 -11.47 13.99
N ASN A 343 3.86 -10.96 13.32
CA ASN A 343 3.85 -10.86 11.86
C ASN A 343 4.85 -9.81 11.37
N LEU A 344 5.00 -8.69 12.09
CA LEU A 344 6.02 -7.69 11.81
C LEU A 344 7.42 -8.29 11.88
N LYS A 345 7.73 -9.15 12.86
CA LYS A 345 9.02 -9.85 12.90
C LYS A 345 9.25 -10.70 11.65
N ARG A 346 8.26 -11.48 11.23
CA ARG A 346 8.35 -12.29 10.00
C ARG A 346 8.50 -11.43 8.75
N ALA A 347 7.91 -10.24 8.75
CA ALA A 347 8.03 -9.28 7.67
C ALA A 347 9.39 -8.58 7.64
N VAL A 348 9.97 -8.26 8.80
CA VAL A 348 11.36 -7.79 8.94
C VAL A 348 12.32 -8.81 8.34
N ASP A 349 12.16 -10.09 8.66
CA ASP A 349 12.95 -11.18 8.07
C ASP A 349 12.70 -11.32 6.56
N GLY A 350 11.47 -11.06 6.11
CA GLY A 350 11.10 -11.08 4.70
C GLY A 350 11.72 -9.94 3.90
N THR A 351 11.67 -8.72 4.44
CA THR A 351 12.29 -7.52 3.85
C THR A 351 13.81 -7.65 3.82
N ALA A 352 14.44 -8.13 4.90
CA ALA A 352 15.88 -8.40 4.92
C ALA A 352 16.30 -9.40 3.83
N TYR A 353 15.56 -10.51 3.69
CA TYR A 353 15.83 -11.48 2.62
C TYR A 353 15.55 -10.90 1.23
N GLY A 354 14.48 -10.13 1.07
CA GLY A 354 14.16 -9.44 -0.18
C GLY A 354 15.31 -8.53 -0.64
N ARG A 355 15.85 -7.72 0.28
CA ARG A 355 17.03 -6.88 0.05
C ARG A 355 18.27 -7.70 -0.32
N TYR A 356 18.56 -8.78 0.40
CA TYR A 356 19.65 -9.71 0.05
C TYR A 356 19.49 -10.24 -1.37
N HIS A 357 18.31 -10.76 -1.71
CA HIS A 357 18.08 -11.39 -2.99
C HIS A 357 18.15 -10.38 -4.15
N SER A 358 17.62 -9.17 -3.97
CA SER A 358 17.76 -8.05 -4.92
C SER A 358 19.23 -7.64 -5.10
N TRP A 359 19.95 -7.44 -3.99
CA TRP A 359 21.38 -7.14 -4.02
C TRP A 359 22.19 -8.24 -4.72
N TYR A 360 21.98 -9.51 -4.37
CA TYR A 360 22.66 -10.65 -4.97
C TYR A 360 22.49 -10.64 -6.49
N LYS A 361 21.24 -10.56 -6.97
CA LYS A 361 20.93 -10.52 -8.41
C LYS A 361 21.58 -9.35 -9.15
N SER A 362 21.73 -8.20 -8.49
CA SER A 362 22.38 -7.03 -9.08
C SER A 362 23.91 -7.11 -9.12
N SER A 363 24.49 -7.97 -8.26
CA SER A 363 25.94 -8.01 -8.00
C SER A 363 26.61 -9.29 -8.49
N SER A 364 25.83 -10.32 -8.85
CA SER A 364 26.26 -11.57 -9.49
C SER A 364 26.18 -11.46 -11.01
#